data_AF-A0A9E1RNQ6-F1
#
_entry.id   AF-A0A9E1RNQ6-F1
#
_cell.length_a   1.000
_cell.length_b   1.000
_cell.length_c   1.000
_cell.angle_alpha   90.00
_cell.angle_beta   90.00
_cell.angle_gamma   90.00
#
_symmetry.space_group_name_H-M   'P 1'
#
loop_
_entity.id
_entity.type
_entity.pdbx_description
1 polymer ?
#
loop_
_entity_poly.entity_id
_entity_poly.type
_entity_poly.pdbx_seq_one_letter_code
_entity_poly.pdbx_strand_id
1 'polypeptide(L)'
;KFTTAFSRRGLIGEYGMAWLLNAIAGRQVAMDLLLSARVVQGDEAAALGIISAAFEPEDLMPHVMAYASDLAANVSPASMATIKHQVNQEPAMSANDATNHAEGLMRESLAGSDVGEGIASFLEKRQVDFPPLGDGTSFDWMSS
;
A
#
# COMPACT_ATOMS: atom_id res chain seq x y z
N LYS A 1 11.54 -14.03 10.48
CA LYS A 1 10.81 -14.67 11.61
C LYS A 1 9.73 -13.71 12.10
N PHE A 2 8.45 -14.13 12.09
CA PHE A 2 7.31 -13.33 12.55
C PHE A 2 6.48 -14.11 13.59
N THR A 3 5.83 -13.40 14.52
CA THR A 3 4.89 -13.97 15.48
C THR A 3 4.05 -12.86 16.12
N THR A 4 2.83 -13.17 16.53
CA THR A 4 1.98 -12.29 17.34
C THR A 4 2.38 -12.30 18.82
N ALA A 5 3.00 -13.38 19.31
CA ALA A 5 3.45 -13.62 20.69
C ALA A 5 2.39 -13.58 21.82
N PHE A 6 1.29 -12.82 21.69
CA PHE A 6 0.37 -12.44 22.78
C PHE A 6 -0.31 -13.60 23.49
N SER A 7 -1.00 -14.49 22.77
CA SER A 7 -1.87 -15.51 23.38
C SER A 7 -1.11 -16.50 24.27
N ARG A 8 0.13 -16.84 23.90
CA ARG A 8 1.03 -17.68 24.71
C ARG A 8 1.50 -17.02 26.01
N ARG A 9 1.28 -15.72 26.19
CA ARG A 9 1.54 -14.97 27.43
C ARG A 9 0.26 -14.60 28.17
N GLY A 10 -0.89 -15.17 27.76
CA GLY A 10 -2.19 -14.82 28.35
C GLY A 10 -2.69 -13.43 27.97
N LEU A 11 -2.10 -12.82 26.92
CA LEU A 11 -2.50 -11.53 26.40
C LEU A 11 -3.46 -11.69 25.21
N ILE A 12 -4.29 -10.68 24.99
CA ILE A 12 -5.20 -10.58 23.84
C ILE A 12 -4.47 -10.04 22.59
N GLY A 13 -5.14 -9.97 21.44
CA GLY A 13 -4.58 -9.30 20.26
C GLY A 13 -4.45 -7.79 20.48
N GLU A 14 -3.25 -7.32 20.81
CA GLU A 14 -2.94 -5.91 21.07
C GLU A 14 -2.63 -5.12 19.78
N TYR A 15 -2.55 -3.80 19.89
CA TYR A 15 -2.09 -2.87 18.83
C TYR A 15 -2.80 -3.03 17.47
N GLY A 16 -4.08 -3.40 17.48
CA GLY A 16 -4.87 -3.57 16.26
C GLY A 16 -4.49 -4.80 15.43
N MET A 17 -3.69 -5.74 15.97
CA MET A 17 -3.21 -6.90 15.23
C MET A 17 -4.35 -7.79 14.69
N ALA A 18 -5.47 -7.86 15.41
CA ALA A 18 -6.66 -8.58 14.97
C ALA A 18 -7.29 -7.96 13.72
N TRP A 19 -7.32 -6.62 13.65
CA TRP A 19 -7.78 -5.89 12.46
C TRP A 19 -6.79 -6.04 11.32
N LEU A 20 -5.50 -5.78 11.59
CA LEU A 20 -4.45 -5.80 10.57
C LEU A 20 -4.30 -7.17 9.91
N LEU A 21 -4.13 -8.25 10.69
CA LEU A 21 -3.96 -9.59 10.12
C LEU A 21 -5.18 -10.05 9.34
N ASN A 22 -6.38 -9.69 9.80
CA ASN A 22 -7.59 -10.00 9.07
C ASN A 22 -7.66 -9.23 7.74
N ALA A 23 -7.19 -7.97 7.71
CA ALA A 23 -7.17 -7.15 6.50
C ALA A 23 -6.13 -7.65 5.47
N ILE A 24 -4.93 -8.06 5.91
CA ILE A 24 -3.84 -8.41 4.98
C ILE A 24 -3.81 -9.90 4.59
N ALA A 25 -4.25 -10.80 5.47
CA ALA A 25 -4.13 -12.25 5.28
C ALA A 25 -5.46 -13.01 5.44
N GLY A 26 -6.55 -12.29 5.70
CA GLY A 26 -7.88 -12.88 5.87
C GLY A 26 -8.08 -13.61 7.20
N ARG A 27 -9.35 -13.96 7.46
CA ARG A 27 -9.80 -14.49 8.74
C ARG A 27 -9.11 -15.80 9.14
N GLN A 28 -8.86 -16.69 8.17
CA GLN A 28 -8.28 -18.01 8.45
C GLN A 28 -6.86 -17.88 8.99
N VAL A 29 -6.01 -17.10 8.32
CA VAL A 29 -4.63 -16.84 8.75
C VAL A 29 -4.60 -16.08 10.06
N ALA A 30 -5.45 -15.05 10.20
CA ALA A 30 -5.56 -14.29 11.44
C ALA A 30 -5.89 -15.18 12.63
N MET A 31 -6.88 -16.08 12.52
CA MET A 31 -7.26 -16.97 13.62
C MET A 31 -6.15 -17.97 13.98
N ASP A 32 -5.46 -18.55 12.99
CA ASP A 32 -4.31 -19.42 13.25
C ASP A 32 -3.22 -18.68 14.05
N LEU A 33 -2.77 -17.53 13.54
CA LEU A 33 -1.61 -16.84 14.11
C LEU A 33 -1.92 -16.10 15.42
N LEU A 34 -3.12 -15.54 15.58
CA LEU A 34 -3.52 -14.85 16.82
C LEU A 34 -3.79 -15.82 17.96
N LEU A 35 -4.39 -16.98 17.67
CA LEU A 35 -4.67 -17.98 18.72
C LEU A 35 -3.42 -18.79 19.07
N SER A 36 -2.69 -19.30 18.07
CA SER A 36 -1.54 -20.18 18.33
C SER A 36 -0.29 -19.44 18.79
N ALA A 37 -0.17 -18.15 18.45
CA ALA A 37 1.06 -17.36 18.53
C ALA A 37 2.30 -18.13 18.04
N ARG A 38 2.12 -19.01 17.03
CA ARG A 38 3.23 -19.74 16.42
C ARG A 38 4.16 -18.77 15.68
N VAL A 39 5.34 -19.28 15.38
CA VAL A 39 6.33 -18.56 14.58
C VAL A 39 6.11 -18.93 13.12
N VAL A 40 6.11 -17.93 12.24
CA VAL A 40 6.17 -18.10 10.79
C VAL A 40 7.51 -17.57 10.26
N GLN A 41 8.05 -18.22 9.24
CA GLN A 41 9.30 -17.82 8.57
C GLN A 41 9.00 -17.15 7.22
N GLY A 42 10.04 -16.68 6.52
CA GLY A 42 9.91 -15.85 5.31
C GLY A 42 8.96 -16.44 4.26
N ASP A 43 9.25 -17.64 3.77
CA ASP A 43 8.47 -18.27 2.69
C ASP A 43 7.01 -18.49 3.07
N GLU A 44 6.78 -18.96 4.30
CA GLU A 44 5.43 -19.14 4.81
C GLU A 44 4.71 -17.79 4.98
N ALA A 45 5.39 -16.76 5.51
CA ALA A 45 4.80 -15.43 5.65
C ALA A 45 4.42 -14.83 4.29
N ALA A 46 5.21 -15.07 3.24
CA ALA A 46 4.89 -14.67 1.88
C ALA A 46 3.69 -15.46 1.33
N ALA A 47 3.68 -16.79 1.49
CA ALA A 47 2.57 -17.64 1.07
C ALA A 47 1.24 -17.30 1.78
N LEU A 48 1.32 -16.81 3.02
CA LEU A 48 0.17 -16.36 3.81
C LEU A 48 -0.25 -14.91 3.50
N GLY A 49 0.49 -14.17 2.66
CA GLY A 49 0.19 -12.77 2.32
C GLY A 49 0.52 -11.75 3.41
N ILE A 50 1.34 -12.11 4.40
CA ILE A 50 1.78 -11.20 5.48
C ILE A 50 2.89 -10.27 4.98
N ILE A 51 3.73 -10.77 4.08
CA ILE A 51 4.75 -10.01 3.35
C ILE A 51 4.56 -10.26 1.85
N SER A 52 5.03 -9.33 1.01
CA SER A 52 4.90 -9.46 -0.45
C SER A 52 5.77 -10.57 -1.04
N ALA A 53 6.99 -10.75 -0.53
CA ALA A 53 7.94 -11.76 -0.97
C ALA A 53 9.01 -12.02 0.10
N ALA A 54 9.66 -13.18 0.02
CA ALA A 54 10.86 -13.53 0.77
C ALA A 54 12.02 -13.73 -0.21
N PHE A 55 13.20 -13.26 0.18
CA PHE A 55 14.42 -13.33 -0.63
C PHE A 55 15.57 -13.85 0.23
N GLU A 56 16.56 -14.46 -0.43
CA GLU A 56 17.87 -14.64 0.19
C GLU A 56 18.49 -13.26 0.51
N PRO A 57 19.32 -13.15 1.56
CA PRO A 57 19.86 -11.86 2.01
C PRO A 57 20.56 -11.05 0.92
N GLU A 58 21.30 -11.71 0.03
CA GLU A 58 22.02 -11.12 -1.10
C GLU A 58 21.10 -10.52 -2.17
N ASP A 59 19.89 -11.05 -2.34
CA ASP A 59 18.94 -10.65 -3.38
C ASP A 59 17.95 -9.58 -2.92
N LEU A 60 17.77 -9.44 -1.59
CA LEU A 60 16.79 -8.53 -1.00
C LEU A 60 16.99 -7.08 -1.46
N MET A 61 18.17 -6.51 -1.24
CA MET A 61 18.43 -5.11 -1.57
C MET A 61 18.40 -4.81 -3.07
N PRO A 62 19.01 -5.64 -3.95
CA PRO A 62 18.84 -5.49 -5.39
C PRO A 62 17.38 -5.43 -5.82
N HIS A 63 16.54 -6.34 -5.31
CA HIS A 63 15.11 -6.35 -5.64
C HIS A 63 14.38 -5.11 -5.14
N VAL A 64 14.59 -4.73 -3.87
CA VAL A 64 13.96 -3.55 -3.27
C VAL A 64 14.33 -2.28 -4.03
N MET A 65 15.61 -2.11 -4.38
CA MET A 65 16.07 -0.93 -5.12
C MET A 65 15.50 -0.90 -6.54
N ALA A 66 15.47 -2.03 -7.24
CA ALA A 66 14.87 -2.10 -8.58
C ALA A 66 13.40 -1.67 -8.56
N TYR A 67 12.61 -2.19 -7.61
CA TYR A 67 11.20 -1.82 -7.46
C TYR A 67 11.00 -0.34 -7.08
N ALA A 68 11.77 0.15 -6.10
CA ALA A 68 11.68 1.56 -5.69
C ALA A 68 12.11 2.52 -6.81
N SER A 69 13.14 2.18 -7.58
CA SER A 69 13.58 2.96 -8.74
C SER A 69 12.55 2.97 -9.86
N ASP A 70 11.87 1.85 -10.12
CA ASP A 70 10.77 1.81 -11.09
C ASP A 70 9.63 2.75 -10.68
N LEU A 71 9.18 2.67 -9.42
CA LEU A 71 8.14 3.57 -8.91
C LEU A 71 8.56 5.05 -9.01
N ALA A 72 9.79 5.38 -8.62
CA ALA A 72 10.30 6.74 -8.65
C ALA A 72 10.45 7.31 -10.07
N ALA A 73 10.77 6.45 -11.05
CA ALA A 73 10.97 6.88 -12.44
C ALA A 73 9.67 6.95 -13.26
N ASN A 74 8.65 6.17 -12.89
CA ASN A 74 7.53 5.89 -13.77
C ASN A 74 6.15 6.23 -13.19
N VAL A 75 6.04 6.60 -11.92
CA VAL A 75 4.74 6.77 -11.25
C VAL A 75 4.62 8.14 -10.61
N SER A 76 3.48 8.81 -10.83
CA SER A 76 3.18 10.11 -10.21
C SER A 76 3.26 10.02 -8.68
N PRO A 77 4.09 10.86 -8.02
CA PRO A 77 4.15 10.92 -6.56
C PRO A 77 2.79 11.25 -5.94
N ALA A 78 2.03 12.15 -6.57
CA ALA A 78 0.71 12.55 -6.11
C ALA A 78 -0.31 11.40 -6.22
N SER A 79 -0.29 10.65 -7.33
CA SER A 79 -1.14 9.47 -7.49
C SER A 79 -0.80 8.37 -6.48
N MET A 80 0.48 8.07 -6.25
CA MET A 80 0.88 7.08 -5.23
C MET A 80 0.41 7.49 -3.83
N ALA A 81 0.57 8.77 -3.47
CA ALA A 81 0.13 9.28 -2.19
C ALA A 81 -1.39 9.16 -2.03
N THR A 82 -2.17 9.55 -3.05
CA THR A 82 -3.63 9.49 -3.00
C THR A 82 -4.15 8.06 -3.01
N ILE A 83 -3.60 7.16 -3.82
CA ILE A 83 -3.97 5.73 -3.78
C ILE A 83 -3.69 5.14 -2.39
N LYS A 84 -2.55 5.47 -1.79
CA LYS A 84 -2.24 5.05 -0.41
C LYS A 84 -3.23 5.65 0.61
N HIS A 85 -3.65 6.89 0.42
CA HIS A 85 -4.69 7.50 1.24
C HIS A 85 -6.01 6.73 1.12
N GLN A 86 -6.46 6.43 -0.10
CA GLN A 86 -7.68 5.65 -0.35
C GLN A 86 -7.64 4.27 0.30
N VAL A 87 -6.55 3.51 0.10
CA VAL A 87 -6.37 2.18 0.70
C VAL A 87 -6.47 2.20 2.22
N ASN A 88 -6.07 3.28 2.88
CA ASN A 88 -6.13 3.40 4.33
C ASN A 88 -7.48 3.91 4.87
N GLN A 89 -8.18 4.75 4.11
CA GLN A 89 -9.41 5.42 4.59
C GLN A 89 -10.69 4.70 4.13
N GLU A 90 -10.75 4.28 2.86
CA GLU A 90 -11.97 3.76 2.25
C GLU A 90 -12.48 2.44 2.84
N PRO A 91 -11.65 1.52 3.40
CA PRO A 91 -12.18 0.31 4.05
C PRO A 91 -13.08 0.57 5.26
N ALA A 92 -13.01 1.76 5.86
CA ALA A 92 -13.89 2.16 6.96
C ALA A 92 -15.20 2.83 6.47
N MET A 93 -15.33 3.07 5.17
CA MET A 93 -16.48 3.73 4.55
C MET A 93 -17.53 2.71 4.09
N SER A 94 -18.75 3.18 3.82
CA SER A 94 -19.69 2.39 3.02
C SER A 94 -19.22 2.35 1.56
N ALA A 95 -19.65 1.34 0.80
CA ALA A 95 -19.28 1.24 -0.62
C ALA A 95 -19.70 2.48 -1.44
N ASN A 96 -20.85 3.08 -1.10
CA ASN A 96 -21.34 4.30 -1.73
C ASN A 96 -20.45 5.50 -1.38
N ASP A 97 -20.06 5.64 -0.12
CA ASP A 97 -19.21 6.76 0.32
C ASP A 97 -17.78 6.64 -0.24
N ALA A 98 -17.21 5.43 -0.26
CA ALA A 98 -15.93 5.16 -0.90
C ALA A 98 -15.95 5.50 -2.39
N THR A 99 -17.04 5.16 -3.10
CA THR A 99 -17.21 5.50 -4.51
C THR A 99 -17.28 7.02 -4.72
N ASN A 100 -18.09 7.73 -3.92
CA ASN A 100 -18.20 9.18 -4.01
C ASN A 100 -16.88 9.88 -3.68
N HIS A 101 -16.15 9.39 -2.68
CA HIS A 101 -14.82 9.86 -2.30
C HIS A 101 -13.83 9.68 -3.46
N ALA A 102 -13.75 8.48 -4.04
CA ALA A 102 -12.90 8.18 -5.18
C ALA A 102 -13.24 9.04 -6.41
N GLU A 103 -14.52 9.30 -6.68
CA GLU A 103 -14.92 10.20 -7.77
C GLU A 103 -14.51 11.66 -7.50
N GLY A 104 -14.54 12.12 -6.25
CA GLY A 104 -14.02 13.43 -5.85
C GLY A 104 -12.54 13.55 -6.19
N LEU A 105 -11.74 12.60 -5.67
CA LEU A 105 -10.31 12.52 -5.93
C LEU A 105 -9.99 12.41 -7.43
N MET A 106 -10.78 11.65 -8.20
CA MET A 106 -10.61 11.57 -9.65
C MET A 106 -10.79 12.95 -10.32
N ARG A 107 -11.81 13.73 -9.92
CA ARG A 107 -12.03 15.08 -10.48
C ARG A 107 -10.87 16.02 -10.15
N GLU A 108 -10.33 15.97 -8.93
CA GLU A 108 -9.13 16.72 -8.54
C GLU A 108 -7.90 16.29 -9.37
N SER A 109 -7.69 14.98 -9.53
CA SER A 109 -6.59 14.44 -10.34
C SER A 109 -6.65 14.89 -11.79
N LEU A 110 -7.84 14.97 -12.39
CA LEU A 110 -8.04 15.43 -13.76
C LEU A 110 -7.79 16.92 -13.93
N ALA A 111 -7.90 17.71 -12.87
CA ALA A 111 -7.57 19.13 -12.87
C ALA A 111 -6.06 19.40 -12.66
N GLY A 112 -5.31 18.41 -12.17
CA GLY A 112 -3.87 18.48 -11.95
C GLY A 112 -3.03 18.30 -13.22
N SER A 113 -1.74 18.63 -13.11
CA SER A 113 -0.77 18.59 -14.21
C SER A 113 -0.38 17.17 -14.65
N ASP A 114 -0.39 16.21 -13.71
CA ASP A 114 0.22 14.90 -13.92
C ASP A 114 -0.53 14.10 -15.00
N VAL A 115 -1.85 14.24 -15.10
CA VAL A 115 -2.62 13.55 -16.16
C VAL A 115 -2.19 14.03 -17.55
N GLY A 116 -1.95 15.34 -17.71
CA GLY A 116 -1.46 15.90 -18.95
C GLY A 116 -0.08 15.36 -19.34
N GLU A 117 0.84 15.30 -18.37
CA GLU A 117 2.19 14.74 -18.57
C GLU A 117 2.17 13.24 -18.88
N GLY A 118 1.34 12.47 -18.17
CA GLY A 118 1.17 11.04 -18.44
C GLY A 118 0.64 10.77 -19.85
N ILE A 119 -0.32 11.56 -20.33
CA ILE A 119 -0.82 11.45 -21.71
C ILE A 119 0.25 11.88 -22.72
N ALA A 120 0.92 13.01 -22.49
CA ALA A 120 1.91 13.55 -23.41
C ALA A 120 3.10 12.60 -23.57
N SER A 121 3.71 12.15 -22.47
CA SER A 121 4.85 11.22 -22.48
C SER A 121 4.51 9.90 -23.19
N PHE A 122 3.30 9.37 -22.98
CA PHE A 122 2.82 8.17 -23.66
C PHE A 122 2.70 8.36 -25.19
N LEU A 123 2.10 9.47 -25.64
CA LEU A 123 1.96 9.77 -27.07
C LEU A 123 3.31 10.04 -27.73
N GLU A 124 4.21 10.72 -27.02
CA GLU A 124 5.55 11.10 -27.49
C GLU A 124 6.57 9.96 -27.36
N LYS A 125 6.22 8.86 -26.69
CA LYS A 125 7.09 7.70 -26.42
C LYS A 125 8.40 8.09 -25.72
N ARG A 126 8.30 9.02 -24.77
CA ARG A 126 9.42 9.46 -23.93
C ARG A 126 9.21 9.02 -22.48
N GLN A 127 10.28 9.13 -21.70
CA GLN A 127 10.19 8.99 -20.25
C GLN A 127 9.25 10.06 -19.69
N VAL A 128 8.40 9.66 -18.74
CA VAL A 128 7.54 10.57 -18.00
C VAL A 128 8.36 11.40 -17.02
N ASP A 129 8.01 12.67 -16.86
CA ASP A 129 8.66 13.59 -15.93
C ASP A 129 7.63 14.18 -14.95
N PHE A 130 7.20 13.34 -14.01
CA PHE A 130 6.25 13.78 -12.99
C PHE A 130 6.95 14.72 -11.99
N PRO A 131 6.29 15.84 -11.62
CA PRO A 131 6.83 16.74 -10.61
C PRO A 131 6.88 16.07 -9.22
N PRO A 132 7.75 16.56 -8.31
CA PRO A 132 7.76 16.13 -6.92
C PRO A 132 6.38 16.29 -6.25
N LEU A 133 6.14 15.50 -5.20
CA LEU A 133 4.91 15.60 -4.41
C LEU A 133 4.74 17.03 -3.85
N GLY A 134 3.63 17.69 -4.19
CA GLY A 134 3.32 19.07 -3.80
C GLY A 134 3.61 20.13 -4.86
N ASP A 135 4.40 19.81 -5.88
CA ASP A 135 4.77 20.76 -6.95
C ASP A 135 3.93 20.59 -8.24
N GLY A 136 3.11 19.53 -8.32
CA GLY A 136 2.24 19.21 -9.46
C GLY A 136 0.78 19.02 -9.09
N THR A 137 0.21 17.86 -9.46
CA THR A 137 -1.13 17.49 -8.98
C THR A 137 -1.16 17.46 -7.46
N SER A 138 -2.14 18.15 -6.89
CA SER A 138 -2.38 18.24 -5.45
C SER A 138 -3.82 17.84 -5.16
N PHE A 139 -4.07 17.36 -3.94
CA PHE A 139 -5.38 16.96 -3.46
C PHE A 139 -5.67 17.64 -2.13
N ASP A 140 -6.94 17.95 -1.87
CA ASP A 140 -7.35 18.70 -0.67
C ASP A 140 -6.87 18.03 0.63
N TRP A 141 -6.94 16.69 0.70
CA TRP A 141 -6.51 15.92 1.87
C TRP A 141 -5.01 16.07 2.20
N MET A 142 -4.17 16.43 1.23
CA MET A 142 -2.72 16.59 1.44
C MET A 142 -2.39 17.85 2.26
N SER A 143 -3.33 18.79 2.36
CA SER A 143 -3.20 20.02 3.12
C SER A 143 -3.73 19.91 4.57
N SER A 144 -4.30 18.76 4.92
CA SER A 144 -4.99 18.50 6.20
C SER A 144 -4.11 17.80 7.24
#